data_AF-A0A919I5C8-F1
#
_entry.id   AF-A0A919I5C8-F1
#
_cell.length_a   1.000
_cell.length_b   1.000
_cell.length_c   1.000
_cell.angle_alpha   90.00
_cell.angle_beta   90.00
_cell.angle_gamma   90.00
#
_symmetry.space_group_name_H-M   'P 1'
#
loop_
_entity.id
_entity.type
_entity.pdbx_description
1 polymer ?
#
loop_
_entity_poly.entity_id
_entity_poly.type
_entity_poly.pdbx_seq_one_letter_code
_entity_poly.pdbx_strand_id
1 'polypeptide(L)'
;MIGFGSFLTYLGYGYMDSWHGVATLALLPFFIIGLVRSSSLVKKISVKALFSSFEKTEFKTTYGIGRILLLFSALGIFLAGLTIMIVGMTTIFVPQDLEYMNITVCGIEQINKNLKPLIAHDRAAFGGGLATIGLLYFFIIKNAAPVINLWQILFVSMAIGFSSAIGVHFIIGYTNVSHLLPACLGAASGAGGLILTYPRMRNHAETSIKS
;
A
#
# COMPACT_ATOMS: atom_id res chain seq x y z
N MET A 1 2.39 -0.70 -12.37
CA MET A 1 3.82 -0.82 -12.77
C MET A 1 4.75 -0.90 -11.58
N ILE A 2 4.58 -0.08 -10.52
CA ILE A 2 5.45 -0.13 -9.32
C ILE A 2 5.56 -1.55 -8.72
N GLY A 3 4.44 -2.24 -8.51
CA GLY A 3 4.45 -3.62 -7.97
C GLY A 3 5.00 -4.70 -8.92
N PHE A 4 5.06 -4.45 -10.23
CA PHE A 4 5.79 -5.32 -11.16
C PHE A 4 7.30 -4.97 -11.17
N GLY A 5 7.63 -3.70 -10.97
CA GLY A 5 9.02 -3.20 -10.91
C GLY A 5 9.77 -3.59 -9.63
N SER A 6 9.06 -3.85 -8.53
CA SER A 6 9.67 -4.38 -7.29
C SER A 6 10.19 -5.82 -7.41
N PHE A 7 9.99 -6.48 -8.55
CA PHE A 7 10.71 -7.70 -8.90
C PHE A 7 12.18 -7.41 -9.27
N LEU A 8 12.45 -6.27 -9.91
CA LEU A 8 13.79 -5.90 -10.40
C LEU A 8 14.75 -5.51 -9.27
N THR A 9 14.21 -5.15 -8.11
CA THR A 9 14.98 -4.64 -6.97
C THR A 9 15.90 -5.67 -6.31
N TYR A 10 15.66 -6.97 -6.50
CA TYR A 10 16.49 -8.04 -5.91
C TYR A 10 17.33 -8.82 -6.93
N LEU A 11 17.14 -8.60 -8.24
CA LEU A 11 18.01 -9.15 -9.28
C LEU A 11 19.48 -8.76 -9.07
N GLY A 12 19.75 -7.60 -8.45
CA GLY A 12 21.09 -7.14 -8.10
C GLY A 12 21.79 -7.94 -6.98
N TYR A 13 21.08 -8.78 -6.22
CA TYR A 13 21.64 -9.58 -5.12
C TYR A 13 22.03 -11.02 -5.53
N GLY A 14 21.90 -11.37 -6.81
CA GLY A 14 22.23 -12.71 -7.30
C GLY A 14 21.26 -13.81 -6.84
N TYR A 15 20.12 -13.43 -6.26
CA TYR A 15 19.04 -14.34 -5.87
C TYR A 15 17.86 -14.14 -6.81
N MET A 16 17.68 -15.08 -7.73
CA MET A 16 16.56 -15.10 -8.65
C MET A 16 15.52 -16.10 -8.13
N ASP A 17 14.47 -15.60 -7.48
CA ASP A 17 13.29 -16.41 -7.21
C ASP A 17 12.61 -16.71 -8.55
N SER A 18 12.85 -17.91 -9.06
CA SER A 18 12.34 -18.36 -10.35
C SER A 18 10.81 -18.53 -10.33
N TRP A 19 10.23 -18.86 -9.18
CA TRP A 19 8.78 -19.00 -9.04
C TRP A 19 8.09 -17.64 -9.08
N HIS A 20 8.62 -16.63 -8.38
CA HIS A 20 8.13 -15.26 -8.48
C HIS A 20 8.32 -14.69 -9.89
N GLY A 21 9.43 -15.00 -10.56
CA GLY A 21 9.67 -14.62 -11.95
C GLY A 21 8.63 -15.22 -12.90
N VAL A 22 8.36 -16.52 -12.78
CA VAL A 22 7.35 -17.22 -13.58
C VAL A 22 5.95 -16.66 -13.31
N ALA A 23 5.57 -16.47 -12.04
CA ALA A 23 4.28 -15.89 -11.69
C ALA A 23 4.12 -14.46 -12.23
N THR A 24 5.17 -13.64 -12.13
CA THR A 24 5.19 -12.28 -12.68
C THR A 24 5.04 -12.29 -14.20
N LEU A 25 5.80 -13.14 -14.89
CA LEU A 25 5.71 -13.30 -16.35
C LEU A 25 4.36 -13.85 -16.80
N ALA A 26 3.76 -14.76 -16.03
CA ALA A 26 2.44 -15.30 -16.30
C ALA A 26 1.33 -14.26 -16.12
N LEU A 27 1.44 -13.38 -15.11
CA LEU A 27 0.46 -12.32 -14.84
C LEU A 27 0.64 -11.09 -15.74
N LEU A 28 1.86 -10.83 -16.22
CA LEU A 28 2.19 -9.69 -17.07
C LEU A 28 1.29 -9.57 -18.33
N PRO A 29 1.03 -10.61 -19.13
CA PRO A 29 0.15 -10.49 -20.30
C PRO A 29 -1.28 -10.14 -19.90
N PHE A 30 -1.84 -10.73 -18.84
CA PHE A 30 -3.17 -10.37 -18.35
C PHE A 30 -3.23 -8.93 -17.88
N PHE A 31 -2.20 -8.46 -17.18
CA PHE A 31 -2.07 -7.07 -16.75
C PHE A 31 -2.00 -6.11 -17.96
N ILE A 32 -1.18 -6.42 -18.97
CA ILE A 32 -1.08 -5.62 -20.19
C ILE A 32 -2.40 -5.61 -20.95
N ILE A 33 -3.07 -6.75 -21.12
CA ILE A 33 -4.38 -6.84 -21.77
C ILE A 33 -5.40 -6.00 -21.01
N GLY A 34 -5.42 -6.10 -19.67
CA GLY A 34 -6.28 -5.28 -18.82
C GLY A 34 -5.99 -3.79 -18.98
N LEU A 35 -4.72 -3.39 -18.99
CA LEU A 35 -4.31 -2.00 -19.23
C LEU A 35 -4.76 -1.50 -20.60
N VAL A 36 -4.52 -2.25 -21.67
CA VAL A 36 -4.90 -1.87 -23.05
C VAL A 36 -6.42 -1.80 -23.19
N ARG A 37 -7.18 -2.73 -22.61
CA ARG A 37 -8.64 -2.66 -22.63
C ARG A 37 -9.15 -1.48 -21.82
N SER A 38 -8.58 -1.23 -20.64
CA SER A 38 -8.97 -0.10 -19.79
C SER A 38 -8.61 1.25 -20.41
N SER A 39 -7.50 1.36 -21.15
CA SER A 39 -7.13 2.60 -21.82
C SER A 39 -8.11 3.00 -22.92
N SER A 40 -8.74 2.04 -23.59
CA SER A 40 -9.82 2.31 -24.55
C SER A 40 -11.08 2.93 -23.92
N LEU A 41 -11.30 2.70 -22.62
CA LEU A 41 -12.39 3.31 -21.85
C LEU A 41 -12.05 4.73 -21.37
N VAL A 42 -10.75 5.08 -21.32
CA VAL A 42 -10.26 6.39 -20.89
C VAL A 42 -10.10 7.29 -22.12
N LYS A 43 -11.16 8.04 -22.46
CA LYS A 43 -11.23 8.90 -23.67
C LYS A 43 -10.08 9.91 -23.83
N LYS A 44 -9.41 10.34 -22.75
CA LYS A 44 -8.22 11.21 -22.76
C LYS A 44 -7.39 11.02 -21.48
N ILE A 45 -6.21 10.40 -21.58
CA ILE A 45 -5.20 10.47 -20.52
C ILE A 45 -4.52 11.83 -20.67
N SER A 46 -4.86 12.79 -19.80
CA SER A 46 -4.14 14.05 -19.69
C SER A 46 -3.28 14.01 -18.45
N VAL A 47 -1.99 14.33 -18.57
CA VAL A 47 -1.11 14.54 -17.40
C VAL A 47 -1.69 15.61 -16.48
N LYS A 48 -2.40 16.61 -17.03
CA LYS A 48 -3.13 17.63 -16.25
C LYS A 48 -4.25 17.02 -15.40
N ALA A 49 -4.86 15.91 -15.84
CA ALA A 49 -5.88 15.20 -15.07
C ALA A 49 -5.29 14.50 -13.83
N LEU A 50 -4.01 14.09 -13.85
CA LEU A 50 -3.34 13.57 -12.65
C LEU A 50 -3.20 14.64 -11.55
N PHE A 51 -3.07 15.91 -11.95
CA PHE A 51 -3.00 17.04 -11.04
C PHE A 51 -4.38 17.58 -10.66
N SER A 52 -5.40 17.36 -11.50
CA SER A 52 -6.80 17.66 -11.15
C SER A 52 -7.28 16.80 -9.99
N SER A 53 -8.20 17.34 -9.19
CA SER A 53 -8.89 16.62 -8.12
C SER A 53 -10.37 16.71 -8.42
N PHE A 54 -11.12 15.62 -8.23
CA PHE A 54 -12.56 15.60 -8.48
C PHE A 54 -13.29 16.66 -7.65
N GLU A 55 -12.89 16.80 -6.39
CA GLU A 55 -13.35 17.88 -5.52
C GLU A 55 -12.16 18.67 -4.94
N LYS A 56 -12.38 19.97 -4.67
CA LYS A 56 -11.43 20.76 -3.88
C LYS A 56 -11.42 20.24 -2.45
N THR A 57 -10.25 20.04 -1.89
CA THR A 57 -10.11 19.63 -0.49
C THR A 57 -10.32 20.85 0.40
N GLU A 58 -11.41 20.85 1.17
CA GLU A 58 -11.75 21.94 2.08
C GLU A 58 -11.52 21.55 3.53
N PHE A 59 -10.77 22.36 4.27
CA PHE A 59 -10.47 22.09 5.69
C PHE A 59 -11.62 22.43 6.65
N LYS A 60 -12.70 23.04 6.14
CA LYS A 60 -13.84 23.52 6.95
C LYS A 60 -14.99 22.53 7.04
N THR A 61 -15.04 21.53 6.17
CA THR A 61 -16.14 20.56 6.11
C THR A 61 -15.72 19.23 6.72
N THR A 62 -16.67 18.55 7.38
CA THR A 62 -16.46 17.20 7.93
C THR A 62 -15.95 16.24 6.86
N TYR A 63 -16.54 16.28 5.67
CA TYR A 63 -16.11 15.46 4.53
C TYR A 63 -14.68 15.79 4.09
N GLY A 64 -14.33 17.08 3.98
CA GLY A 64 -12.99 17.48 3.55
C GLY A 64 -11.91 17.07 4.55
N ILE A 65 -12.16 17.21 5.85
CA ILE A 65 -11.29 16.68 6.91
C ILE A 65 -11.15 15.15 6.78
N GLY A 66 -12.26 14.43 6.62
CA GLY A 66 -12.23 12.99 6.42
C GLY A 66 -11.41 12.56 5.21
N ARG A 67 -11.55 13.28 4.10
CA ARG A 67 -10.79 13.04 2.87
C ARG A 67 -9.30 13.32 3.05
N ILE A 68 -8.92 14.34 3.82
CA ILE A 68 -7.52 14.61 4.18
C ILE A 68 -6.95 13.44 4.98
N LEU A 69 -7.68 12.93 5.97
CA LEU A 69 -7.23 11.79 6.77
C LEU A 69 -7.05 10.53 5.92
N LEU A 70 -7.95 10.26 4.97
CA LEU A 70 -7.80 9.16 4.02
C LEU A 70 -6.58 9.33 3.11
N LEU A 71 -6.35 10.55 2.59
CA LEU A 71 -5.18 10.86 1.77
C LEU A 71 -3.88 10.74 2.57
N PHE A 72 -3.89 11.16 3.83
CA PHE A 72 -2.76 11.01 4.75
C PHE A 72 -2.45 9.53 4.99
N SER A 73 -3.47 8.71 5.28
CA SER A 73 -3.31 7.27 5.45
C SER A 73 -2.78 6.60 4.17
N ALA A 74 -3.34 6.94 3.00
CA ALA A 74 -2.89 6.43 1.71
C ALA A 74 -1.42 6.79 1.39
N LEU A 75 -1.03 8.05 1.66
CA LEU A 75 0.35 8.49 1.52
C LEU A 75 1.27 7.79 2.53
N GLY A 76 0.82 7.60 3.77
CA GLY A 76 1.54 6.85 4.78
C GLY A 76 1.81 5.40 4.35
N ILE A 77 0.80 4.72 3.81
CA ILE A 77 0.93 3.37 3.24
C ILE A 77 1.94 3.37 2.08
N PHE A 78 1.86 4.35 1.19
CA PHE A 78 2.80 4.49 0.07
C PHE A 78 4.25 4.63 0.54
N LEU A 79 4.49 5.57 1.45
CA LEU A 79 5.81 5.85 2.00
C LEU A 79 6.34 4.68 2.83
N ALA A 80 5.50 4.03 3.63
CA ALA A 80 5.87 2.83 4.37
C ALA A 80 6.31 1.70 3.43
N GLY A 81 5.57 1.48 2.32
CA GLY A 81 5.95 0.51 1.30
C GLY A 81 7.30 0.84 0.66
N LEU A 82 7.55 2.10 0.31
CA LEU A 82 8.86 2.54 -0.19
C LEU A 82 9.97 2.32 0.83
N THR A 83 9.74 2.68 2.10
CA THR A 83 10.72 2.47 3.18
C THR A 83 11.05 0.99 3.34
N ILE A 84 10.06 0.11 3.42
CA ILE A 84 10.28 -1.34 3.54
C ILE A 84 11.04 -1.89 2.34
N MET A 85 10.69 -1.45 1.13
CA MET A 85 11.35 -1.86 -0.10
C MET A 85 12.82 -1.40 -0.14
N ILE A 86 13.09 -0.12 0.18
CA ILE A 86 14.45 0.45 0.20
C ILE A 86 15.29 -0.21 1.28
N VAL A 87 14.78 -0.35 2.50
CA VAL A 87 15.47 -1.02 3.61
C VAL A 87 15.75 -2.49 3.27
N GLY A 88 14.78 -3.20 2.70
CA GLY A 88 14.95 -4.58 2.22
C GLY A 88 16.06 -4.73 1.18
N MET A 89 16.31 -3.69 0.38
CA MET A 89 17.39 -3.64 -0.61
C MET A 89 18.74 -3.14 -0.08
N THR A 90 18.82 -2.53 1.10
CA THR A 90 20.07 -1.91 1.59
C THR A 90 20.58 -2.54 2.88
N THR A 91 19.70 -2.66 3.88
CA THR A 91 20.02 -3.20 5.20
C THR A 91 19.05 -4.32 5.52
N ILE A 92 19.42 -5.54 5.13
CA ILE A 92 18.55 -6.72 5.20
C ILE A 92 18.10 -7.01 6.63
N PHE A 93 18.95 -6.74 7.63
CA PHE A 93 18.62 -6.87 9.05
C PHE A 93 18.51 -5.48 9.68
N VAL A 94 17.35 -5.16 10.26
CA VAL A 94 17.16 -3.95 11.07
C VAL A 94 17.46 -4.34 12.53
N PRO A 95 18.08 -3.49 13.37
CA PRO A 95 18.47 -3.86 14.73
C PRO A 95 17.37 -4.51 15.57
N GLN A 96 16.12 -4.04 15.41
CA GLN A 96 14.95 -4.57 16.10
C GLN A 96 14.68 -6.05 15.77
N ASP A 97 15.00 -6.50 14.54
CA ASP A 97 14.80 -7.90 14.13
C ASP A 97 15.81 -8.83 14.83
N LEU A 98 17.05 -8.36 14.96
CA LEU A 98 18.13 -9.10 15.62
C LEU A 98 17.90 -9.17 17.13
N GLU A 99 17.43 -8.06 17.72
CA GLU A 99 17.02 -7.99 19.12
C GLU A 99 15.87 -8.97 19.39
N TYR A 100 14.83 -8.97 18.54
CA TYR A 100 13.70 -9.89 18.66
C TYR A 100 14.11 -11.36 18.54
N MET A 101 14.98 -11.70 17.58
CA MET A 101 15.46 -13.08 17.40
C MET A 101 16.54 -13.49 18.41
N ASN A 102 17.09 -12.56 19.18
CA ASN A 102 18.23 -12.75 20.08
C ASN A 102 19.45 -13.41 19.39
N ILE A 103 19.76 -12.98 18.16
CA ILE A 103 20.90 -13.49 17.36
C ILE A 103 21.73 -12.35 16.77
N THR A 104 23.01 -12.63 16.49
CA THR A 104 23.89 -11.70 15.77
C THR A 104 23.96 -12.02 14.28
N VAL A 105 24.21 -11.00 13.44
CA VAL A 105 24.28 -11.15 11.96
C VAL A 105 25.27 -12.23 11.53
N CYS A 106 26.39 -12.37 12.26
CA CYS A 106 27.46 -13.32 11.95
C CYS A 106 27.00 -14.79 12.03
N GLY A 107 25.97 -15.09 12.82
CA GLY A 107 25.41 -16.45 12.94
C GLY A 107 24.50 -16.85 11.78
N ILE A 108 23.84 -15.91 11.11
CA ILE A 108 22.80 -16.21 10.11
C ILE A 108 23.40 -16.76 8.81
N GLU A 109 24.50 -16.18 8.34
CA GLU A 109 25.15 -16.64 7.09
C GLU A 109 25.78 -18.03 7.25
N GLN A 110 26.15 -18.41 8.49
CA GLN A 110 26.66 -19.74 8.82
C GLN A 110 25.55 -20.81 8.84
N ILE A 111 24.30 -20.42 9.11
CA ILE A 111 23.15 -21.34 9.10
C ILE A 111 22.73 -21.64 7.66
N ASN A 112 22.51 -20.62 6.83
CA ASN A 112 22.14 -20.80 5.44
C ASN A 112 22.41 -19.54 4.60
N LYS A 113 23.27 -19.67 3.59
CA LYS A 113 23.62 -18.61 2.64
C LYS A 113 22.43 -18.01 1.87
N ASN A 114 21.32 -18.74 1.73
CA ASN A 114 20.14 -18.30 1.00
C ASN A 114 19.13 -17.52 1.87
N LEU A 115 19.30 -17.50 3.20
CA LEU A 115 18.31 -16.90 4.10
C LEU A 115 18.29 -15.37 3.98
N LYS A 116 19.47 -14.74 3.90
CA LYS A 116 19.62 -13.29 3.77
C LYS A 116 19.01 -12.77 2.46
N PRO A 117 19.32 -13.36 1.28
CA PRO A 117 18.65 -12.96 0.03
C PRO A 117 17.12 -13.20 0.03
N LEU A 118 16.64 -14.28 0.66
CA LEU A 118 15.20 -14.55 0.78
C LEU A 118 14.49 -13.47 1.61
N ILE A 119 15.06 -13.04 2.74
CA ILE A 119 14.49 -11.96 3.56
C ILE A 119 14.46 -10.63 2.78
N ALA A 120 15.52 -10.34 2.03
CA ALA A 120 15.59 -9.15 1.18
C ALA A 120 14.51 -9.17 0.10
N HIS A 121 14.33 -10.32 -0.56
CA HIS A 121 13.29 -10.58 -1.55
C HIS A 121 11.89 -10.30 -0.99
N ASP A 122 11.55 -10.91 0.15
CA ASP A 122 10.21 -10.81 0.74
C ASP A 122 9.88 -9.36 1.13
N ARG A 123 10.86 -8.62 1.67
CA ARG A 123 10.71 -7.20 2.00
C ARG A 123 10.53 -6.34 0.76
N ALA A 124 11.30 -6.58 -0.29
CA ALA A 124 11.18 -5.83 -1.54
C ALA A 124 9.80 -6.07 -2.18
N ALA A 125 9.35 -7.32 -2.23
CA ALA A 125 8.05 -7.70 -2.76
C ALA A 125 6.89 -7.11 -1.94
N PHE A 126 6.92 -7.27 -0.62
CA PHE A 126 5.90 -6.73 0.28
C PHE A 126 5.86 -5.19 0.24
N GLY A 127 7.03 -4.54 0.32
CA GLY A 127 7.14 -3.08 0.25
C GLY A 127 6.65 -2.50 -1.08
N GLY A 128 6.99 -3.14 -2.20
CA GLY A 128 6.52 -2.74 -3.53
C GLY A 128 5.00 -2.89 -3.71
N GLY A 129 4.43 -3.97 -3.17
CA GLY A 129 2.98 -4.19 -3.11
C GLY A 129 2.28 -3.11 -2.28
N LEU A 130 2.78 -2.84 -1.08
CA LEU A 130 2.24 -1.82 -0.18
C LEU A 130 2.33 -0.42 -0.79
N ALA A 131 3.46 -0.07 -1.43
CA ALA A 131 3.61 1.18 -2.16
C ALA A 131 2.57 1.30 -3.28
N THR A 132 2.36 0.23 -4.05
CA THR A 132 1.37 0.22 -5.13
C THR A 132 -0.05 0.47 -4.60
N ILE A 133 -0.44 -0.19 -3.49
CA ILE A 133 -1.75 -0.02 -2.87
C ILE A 133 -1.91 1.41 -2.32
N GLY A 134 -0.91 1.95 -1.63
CA GLY A 134 -0.95 3.32 -1.12
C GLY A 134 -1.15 4.36 -2.23
N LEU A 135 -0.43 4.20 -3.35
CA LEU A 135 -0.58 5.07 -4.51
C LEU A 135 -1.97 4.93 -5.16
N LEU A 136 -2.49 3.69 -5.26
CA LEU A 136 -3.83 3.41 -5.77
C LEU A 136 -4.89 4.11 -4.92
N TYR A 137 -4.85 3.95 -3.60
CA TYR A 137 -5.76 4.65 -2.68
C TYR A 137 -5.66 6.15 -2.86
N PHE A 138 -4.46 6.72 -2.90
CA PHE A 138 -4.26 8.15 -3.04
C PHE A 138 -4.96 8.70 -4.29
N PHE A 139 -4.77 8.08 -5.44
CA PHE A 139 -5.40 8.54 -6.68
C PHE A 139 -6.90 8.28 -6.73
N ILE A 140 -7.39 7.15 -6.20
CA ILE A 140 -8.84 6.90 -6.16
C ILE A 140 -9.52 7.92 -5.24
N ILE A 141 -9.01 8.18 -4.03
CA ILE A 141 -9.58 9.17 -3.10
C ILE A 141 -9.51 10.59 -3.70
N LYS A 142 -8.46 10.89 -4.47
CA LYS A 142 -8.28 12.19 -5.13
C LYS A 142 -9.23 12.38 -6.32
N ASN A 143 -9.48 11.34 -7.10
CA ASN A 143 -10.10 11.49 -8.43
C ASN A 143 -11.48 10.85 -8.58
N ALA A 144 -11.92 9.99 -7.67
CA ALA A 144 -13.22 9.34 -7.74
C ALA A 144 -14.32 10.22 -7.14
N ALA A 145 -15.55 10.03 -7.66
CA ALA A 145 -16.74 10.62 -7.08
C ALA A 145 -17.01 10.07 -5.67
N PRO A 146 -17.59 10.86 -4.75
CA PRO A 146 -17.90 10.42 -3.40
C PRO A 146 -19.13 9.51 -3.40
N VAL A 147 -18.97 8.26 -3.83
CA VAL A 147 -20.02 7.23 -3.85
C VAL A 147 -19.83 6.21 -2.73
N ILE A 148 -20.91 5.58 -2.30
CA ILE A 148 -20.88 4.56 -1.23
C ILE A 148 -20.02 3.35 -1.58
N ASN A 149 -19.96 2.95 -2.85
CA ASN A 149 -19.14 1.82 -3.30
C ASN A 149 -17.64 2.10 -3.07
N LEU A 150 -17.20 3.34 -3.27
CA LEU A 150 -15.84 3.75 -2.97
C LEU A 150 -15.54 3.59 -1.47
N TRP A 151 -16.47 4.06 -0.63
CA TRP A 151 -16.36 3.94 0.81
C TRP A 151 -16.24 2.46 1.24
N GLN A 152 -17.08 1.57 0.70
CA GLN A 152 -17.06 0.14 1.00
C GLN A 152 -15.75 -0.51 0.60
N ILE A 153 -15.24 -0.20 -0.60
CA ILE A 153 -13.94 -0.71 -1.07
C ILE A 153 -12.83 -0.27 -0.13
N LEU A 154 -12.77 1.02 0.24
CA LEU A 154 -11.76 1.54 1.17
C LEU A 154 -11.90 0.92 2.56
N PHE A 155 -13.12 0.78 3.09
CA PHE A 155 -13.38 0.18 4.39
C PHE A 155 -12.90 -1.28 4.46
N VAL A 156 -13.38 -2.14 3.55
CA VAL A 156 -13.02 -3.56 3.56
C VAL A 156 -11.52 -3.75 3.39
N SER A 157 -10.93 -3.03 2.44
CA SER A 157 -9.51 -3.19 2.12
C SER A 157 -8.59 -2.62 3.21
N MET A 158 -8.89 -1.45 3.78
CA MET A 158 -8.12 -0.89 4.90
C MET A 158 -8.31 -1.70 6.18
N ALA A 159 -9.52 -2.17 6.47
CA ALA A 159 -9.78 -3.00 7.65
C ALA A 159 -8.96 -4.30 7.59
N ILE A 160 -9.06 -5.06 6.49
CA ILE A 160 -8.30 -6.29 6.32
C ILE A 160 -6.79 -6.01 6.36
N GLY A 161 -6.33 -4.97 5.67
CA GLY A 161 -4.91 -4.60 5.60
C GLY A 161 -4.33 -4.22 6.97
N PHE A 162 -4.92 -3.25 7.66
CA PHE A 162 -4.44 -2.80 8.96
C PHE A 162 -4.64 -3.85 10.06
N SER A 163 -5.75 -4.59 10.06
CA SER A 163 -5.94 -5.68 11.04
C SER A 163 -4.92 -6.79 10.85
N SER A 164 -4.60 -7.17 9.62
CA SER A 164 -3.56 -8.18 9.35
C SER A 164 -2.18 -7.67 9.78
N ALA A 165 -1.84 -6.43 9.40
CA ALA A 165 -0.57 -5.80 9.73
C ALA A 165 -0.39 -5.65 11.24
N ILE A 166 -1.39 -5.15 11.98
CA ILE A 166 -1.28 -4.97 13.42
C ILE A 166 -1.38 -6.32 14.15
N GLY A 167 -2.30 -7.18 13.74
CA GLY A 167 -2.58 -8.46 14.38
C GLY A 167 -1.38 -9.40 14.39
N VAL A 168 -0.64 -9.50 13.27
CA VAL A 168 0.53 -10.39 13.20
C VAL A 168 1.61 -10.00 14.21
N HIS A 169 1.81 -8.71 14.48
CA HIS A 169 2.80 -8.23 15.46
C HIS A 169 2.45 -8.66 16.88
N PHE A 170 1.17 -8.65 17.24
CA PHE A 170 0.72 -9.16 18.53
C PHE A 170 0.81 -10.68 18.61
N ILE A 171 0.46 -11.39 17.53
CA ILE A 171 0.52 -12.86 17.49
C ILE A 171 1.96 -13.37 17.68
N ILE A 172 2.94 -12.72 17.03
CA ILE A 172 4.35 -13.10 17.13
C ILE A 172 5.07 -12.45 18.32
N GLY A 173 4.45 -11.49 19.01
CA GLY A 173 5.08 -10.78 20.13
C GLY A 173 6.11 -9.70 19.72
N TYR A 174 6.11 -9.27 18.45
CA TYR A 174 7.00 -8.21 17.97
C TYR A 174 6.34 -6.84 18.10
N THR A 175 6.21 -6.35 19.34
CA THR A 175 5.36 -5.19 19.67
C THR A 175 6.13 -3.90 19.98
N ASN A 176 7.29 -3.69 19.35
CA ASN A 176 8.06 -2.46 19.56
C ASN A 176 7.26 -1.22 19.13
N VAL A 177 7.15 -0.22 20.02
CA VAL A 177 6.33 0.98 19.79
C VAL A 177 6.77 1.74 18.54
N SER A 178 8.07 1.91 18.31
CA SER A 178 8.57 2.64 17.14
C SER A 178 8.23 1.94 15.82
N HIS A 179 8.12 0.61 15.85
CA HIS A 179 7.76 -0.20 14.70
C HIS A 179 6.25 -0.21 14.45
N LEU A 180 5.43 -0.31 15.51
CA LEU A 180 3.97 -0.43 15.40
C LEU A 180 3.26 0.92 15.23
N LEU A 181 3.85 2.01 15.75
CA LEU A 181 3.24 3.34 15.73
C LEU A 181 2.83 3.82 14.33
N PRO A 182 3.65 3.70 13.27
CA PRO A 182 3.25 4.10 11.92
C PRO A 182 1.98 3.37 11.43
N ALA A 183 1.87 2.06 11.71
CA ALA A 183 0.71 1.27 11.33
C ALA A 183 -0.55 1.70 12.11
N CYS A 184 -0.42 1.93 13.41
CA CYS A 184 -1.52 2.43 14.25
C CYS A 184 -1.98 3.83 13.83
N LEU A 185 -1.07 4.74 13.51
CA LEU A 185 -1.39 6.08 13.02
C LEU A 185 -2.10 6.01 11.66
N GLY A 186 -1.63 5.14 10.76
CA GLY A 186 -2.27 4.88 9.47
C GLY A 186 -3.70 4.33 9.65
N ALA A 187 -3.91 3.40 10.58
CA ALA A 187 -5.20 2.82 10.88
C ALA A 187 -6.17 3.84 11.50
N ALA A 188 -5.70 4.62 12.48
CA ALA A 188 -6.50 5.65 13.14
C ALA A 188 -6.93 6.76 12.17
N SER A 189 -6.00 7.24 11.35
CA SER A 189 -6.31 8.23 10.30
C SER A 189 -7.26 7.65 9.24
N GLY A 190 -7.04 6.41 8.78
CA GLY A 190 -7.93 5.72 7.84
C GLY A 190 -9.36 5.58 8.40
N ALA A 191 -9.49 5.10 9.64
CA ALA A 191 -10.78 4.94 10.31
C ALA A 191 -11.49 6.28 10.52
N GLY A 192 -10.81 7.30 11.03
CA GLY A 192 -11.36 8.65 11.16
C GLY A 192 -11.79 9.22 9.81
N GLY A 193 -10.98 9.01 8.77
CA GLY A 193 -11.29 9.40 7.41
C GLY A 193 -12.56 8.74 6.85
N LEU A 194 -12.72 7.43 7.06
CA LEU A 194 -13.93 6.68 6.67
C LEU A 194 -15.16 7.18 7.43
N ILE A 195 -15.07 7.36 8.74
CA ILE A 195 -16.19 7.82 9.57
C ILE A 195 -16.68 9.20 9.09
N LEU A 196 -15.77 10.14 8.87
CA LEU A 196 -16.12 11.52 8.50
C LEU A 196 -16.61 11.65 7.04
N THR A 197 -16.19 10.76 6.15
CA THR A 197 -16.63 10.79 4.74
C THR A 197 -17.96 10.05 4.49
N TYR A 198 -18.35 9.14 5.39
CA TYR A 198 -19.52 8.27 5.23
C TYR A 198 -20.83 9.00 4.91
N PRO A 199 -21.24 10.08 5.63
CA PRO A 199 -22.54 10.71 5.39
C PRO A 199 -22.68 11.25 3.96
N ARG A 200 -21.62 11.89 3.43
CA ARG A 200 -21.64 12.43 2.06
C ARG A 200 -21.61 11.31 1.03
N MET A 201 -20.76 10.30 1.22
CA MET A 201 -20.63 9.20 0.26
C MET A 201 -21.89 8.33 0.17
N ARG A 202 -22.64 8.21 1.28
CA ARG A 202 -23.95 7.54 1.30
C ARG A 202 -25.02 8.34 0.55
N ASN A 203 -25.09 9.64 0.78
CA ASN A 203 -26.18 10.48 0.26
C ASN A 203 -25.98 10.91 -1.20
N HIS A 204 -24.80 10.69 -1.79
CA HIS A 204 -24.53 11.01 -3.20
C HIS A 204 -25.43 10.22 -4.18
N ALA A 205 -25.94 9.05 -3.79
CA ALA A 205 -26.89 8.29 -4.59
C ALA A 205 -28.24 9.03 -4.81
N GLU A 206 -28.64 9.93 -3.91
CA GLU A 206 -29.94 10.60 -3.96
C GLU A 206 -29.97 11.81 -4.90
N THR A 207 -28.80 12.39 -5.21
CA THR A 207 -28.70 13.62 -6.03
C THR A 207 -28.58 13.32 -7.52
N SER A 208 -28.03 12.16 -7.90
CA SER A 208 -27.88 11.75 -9.31
C SER A 208 -29.15 11.17 -9.94
N ILE A 209 -30.16 10.82 -9.15
CA ILE A 209 -31.45 10.26 -9.64
C ILE A 209 -32.48 11.38 -9.89
N LYS A 210 -32.21 12.61 -9.42
CA LYS A 210 -33.09 13.78 -9.54
C LYS A 210 -32.66 14.80 -10.61
N SER A 211 -31.60 14.51 -11.38
CA SER A 211 -31.10 15.34 -12.50
C SER A 211 -31.16 14.55 -13.80
#